data_AF-A0A8T5UMV1-F1
#
_entry.id   AF-A0A8T5UMV1-F1
#
_cell.length_a   1.000
_cell.length_b   1.000
_cell.length_c   1.000
_cell.angle_alpha   90.00
_cell.angle_beta   90.00
_cell.angle_gamma   90.00
#
_symmetry.space_group_name_H-M   'P 1'
#
loop_
_entity.id
_entity.type
_entity.pdbx_description
1 polymer ?
#
loop_
_entity_poly.entity_id
_entity_poly.type
_entity_poly.pdbx_seq_one_letter_code
_entity_poly.pdbx_strand_id
1 'polypeptide(L)'
;MRKRKLKSDDAEERFTEHFRAVIDNNTSLNMYNEKKRSICVIRKNLAKDYEVEVDASEAPIMNKMLRDPEPYESSMAEVKILEQEIFPLNDAFKNVFGTDEELKLNAIKLAVGGSYHDYVTIQEKDLKKFDVKPTLSGLCEFIDQNNESILGFLDCEYISEEGNVIYLSCDKKGVTDNIYSLSIKILASMHQRGFFLQQEHKYYGLQLFITLEMKKANDDKLFEFLKELNIDWEMIFFRRRLAIHDWTEIECERDSDNLKKYLRAKFETLNYFDINNIIRVIVKNQLPFNVADKMSSLLYIMKTERSNQLSDKTHNANAEGYFDSQRRNAHSFDSEERANTVNGYTLTLKKAEIAAAA
;
A
#
# COMPACT_ATOMS: atom_id res chain seq x y z
N MET A 1 6.24 51.91 -6.58
CA MET A 1 5.70 50.73 -5.85
C MET A 1 4.90 49.86 -6.83
N ARG A 2 5.47 48.74 -7.28
CA ARG A 2 4.78 47.77 -8.15
C ARG A 2 3.86 46.89 -7.29
N LYS A 3 2.55 46.98 -7.50
CA LYS A 3 1.57 46.07 -6.89
C LYS A 3 1.87 44.65 -7.37
N ARG A 4 2.32 43.78 -6.46
CA ARG A 4 2.33 42.32 -6.67
C ARG A 4 0.87 41.88 -6.89
N LYS A 5 0.55 41.38 -8.08
CA LYS A 5 -0.66 40.59 -8.29
C LYS A 5 -0.45 39.28 -7.53
N LEU A 6 -1.20 39.08 -6.45
CA LEU A 6 -1.43 37.74 -5.90
C LEU A 6 -2.08 36.92 -7.01
N LYS A 7 -1.42 35.83 -7.40
CA LYS A 7 -2.05 34.82 -8.28
C LYS A 7 -3.23 34.24 -7.50
N SER A 8 -4.36 34.11 -8.18
CA SER A 8 -5.55 33.44 -7.63
C SER A 8 -5.25 31.95 -7.45
N ASP A 9 -5.33 31.46 -6.21
CA ASP A 9 -5.14 30.05 -5.85
C ASP A 9 -6.17 29.11 -6.51
N ASP A 10 -7.30 29.64 -7.02
CA ASP A 10 -8.43 28.83 -7.53
C ASP A 10 -8.21 28.13 -8.90
N ALA A 11 -7.12 28.41 -9.62
CA ALA A 11 -6.88 27.85 -10.96
C ALA A 11 -5.89 26.68 -11.00
N GLU A 12 -5.03 26.54 -9.98
CA GLU A 12 -4.00 25.48 -9.93
C GLU A 12 -4.49 24.20 -9.22
N GLU A 13 -5.51 24.28 -8.36
CA GLU A 13 -6.04 23.12 -7.60
C GLU A 13 -6.91 22.14 -8.42
N ARG A 14 -7.32 22.49 -9.65
CA ARG A 14 -8.28 21.66 -10.40
C ARG A 14 -7.70 20.40 -11.06
N PHE A 15 -6.39 20.16 -10.98
CA PHE A 15 -5.75 19.09 -11.74
C PHE A 15 -4.72 18.23 -10.99
N THR A 16 -4.43 18.51 -9.73
CA THR A 16 -3.44 17.74 -8.94
C THR A 16 -4.09 16.54 -8.26
N GLU A 17 -4.49 15.55 -9.05
CA GLU A 17 -4.75 14.23 -8.49
C GLU A 17 -3.42 13.59 -8.12
N HIS A 18 -3.26 13.25 -6.83
CA HIS A 18 -2.12 12.49 -6.32
C HIS A 18 -2.65 11.18 -5.73
N PHE A 19 -2.02 10.09 -6.13
CA PHE A 19 -2.32 8.74 -5.71
C PHE A 19 -1.05 8.07 -5.24
N ARG A 20 -1.13 7.37 -4.11
CA ARG A 20 -0.04 6.55 -3.59
C ARG A 20 -0.60 5.22 -3.13
N ALA A 21 0.03 4.14 -3.56
CA ALA A 21 -0.18 2.79 -3.06
C ALA A 21 1.14 2.22 -2.54
N VAL A 22 1.07 1.57 -1.38
CA VAL A 22 2.13 0.69 -0.90
C VAL A 22 1.75 -0.72 -1.33
N ILE A 23 2.60 -1.34 -2.16
CA ILE A 23 2.31 -2.65 -2.75
C ILE A 23 2.76 -3.74 -1.76
N ASP A 24 3.98 -3.60 -1.26
CA ASP A 24 4.58 -4.48 -0.27
C ASP A 24 5.53 -3.69 0.66
N ASN A 25 6.42 -4.39 1.38
CA ASN A 25 7.34 -3.78 2.34
C ASN A 25 8.42 -2.88 1.71
N ASN A 26 8.76 -3.07 0.44
CA ASN A 26 9.86 -2.36 -0.22
C ASN A 26 9.40 -1.54 -1.44
N THR A 27 8.23 -1.83 -2.01
CA THR A 27 7.73 -1.28 -3.26
C THR A 27 6.50 -0.40 -3.06
N SER A 28 6.54 0.78 -3.67
CA SER A 28 5.43 1.72 -3.69
C SER A 28 5.21 2.28 -5.09
N LEU A 29 3.94 2.58 -5.38
CA LEU A 29 3.49 3.17 -6.63
C LEU A 29 2.90 4.54 -6.32
N ASN A 30 3.40 5.58 -6.98
CA ASN A 30 2.84 6.91 -6.92
C ASN A 30 2.37 7.31 -8.31
N MET A 31 1.19 7.89 -8.41
CA MET A 31 0.71 8.51 -9.63
C MET A 31 0.26 9.91 -9.32
N TYR A 32 0.73 10.88 -10.09
CA TYR A 32 0.31 12.25 -9.92
C TYR A 32 0.27 12.99 -11.24
N ASN A 33 -0.56 14.01 -11.31
CA ASN A 33 -0.62 14.88 -12.47
C ASN A 33 0.24 16.13 -12.24
N GLU A 34 1.16 16.38 -13.17
CA GLU A 34 1.91 17.63 -13.22
C GLU A 34 1.56 18.38 -14.50
N LYS A 35 0.92 19.55 -14.35
CA LYS A 35 0.45 20.40 -15.46
C LYS A 35 -0.53 19.68 -16.39
N LYS A 36 -0.03 19.10 -17.48
CA LYS A 36 -0.79 18.36 -18.52
C LYS A 36 -0.25 16.94 -18.73
N ARG A 37 0.60 16.47 -17.83
CA ARG A 37 1.20 15.13 -17.85
C ARG A 37 0.72 14.37 -16.64
N SER A 38 0.46 13.10 -16.84
CA SER A 38 0.37 12.15 -15.74
C SER A 38 1.73 11.50 -15.57
N ILE A 39 2.16 11.32 -14.33
CA ILE A 39 3.45 10.75 -13.98
C ILE A 39 3.19 9.55 -13.08
N CYS A 40 3.74 8.41 -13.46
CA CYS A 40 3.72 7.19 -12.68
C CYS A 40 5.15 6.92 -12.18
N VAL A 41 5.32 6.78 -10.87
CA VAL A 41 6.61 6.51 -10.22
C VAL A 41 6.48 5.26 -9.39
N ILE A 42 7.18 4.21 -9.80
CA ILE A 42 7.38 3.01 -8.99
C ILE A 42 8.70 3.19 -8.26
N ARG A 43 8.68 3.05 -6.94
CA ARG A 43 9.85 3.17 -6.07
C ARG A 43 10.02 1.89 -5.29
N LYS A 44 11.19 1.27 -5.41
CA LYS A 44 11.59 0.08 -4.65
C LYS A 44 12.81 0.39 -3.77
N ASN A 45 12.74 0.02 -2.50
CA ASN A 45 13.82 0.21 -1.53
C ASN A 45 14.75 -1.01 -1.53
N LEU A 46 15.93 -0.86 -2.14
CA LEU A 46 16.89 -1.95 -2.33
C LEU A 46 17.73 -2.22 -1.08
N ALA A 47 17.95 -1.21 -0.23
CA ALA A 47 18.73 -1.34 1.00
C ALA A 47 18.11 -2.26 2.07
N LYS A 48 16.90 -2.78 1.83
CA LYS A 48 16.28 -3.78 2.71
C LYS A 48 16.71 -5.21 2.40
N ASP A 49 16.95 -5.50 1.12
CA ASP A 49 17.09 -6.86 0.61
C ASP A 49 18.50 -7.15 0.09
N TYR A 50 19.31 -6.12 -0.15
CA TYR A 50 20.66 -6.23 -0.70
C TYR A 50 21.68 -5.51 0.18
N GLU A 51 22.92 -6.02 0.17
CA GLU A 51 24.03 -5.39 0.84
C GLU A 51 24.61 -4.25 -0.02
N VAL A 52 25.03 -3.18 0.65
CA VAL A 52 25.73 -2.05 0.04
C VAL A 52 26.98 -1.84 0.88
N GLU A 53 28.13 -2.08 0.28
CA GLU A 53 29.41 -1.82 0.93
C GLU A 53 29.73 -0.34 0.77
N VAL A 54 29.97 0.34 1.88
CA VAL A 54 30.33 1.76 1.89
C VAL A 54 31.71 1.87 2.48
N ASP A 55 32.68 2.19 1.63
CA ASP A 55 34.02 2.52 2.11
C ASP A 55 34.03 3.96 2.62
N ALA A 56 34.59 4.14 3.81
CA ALA A 56 34.80 5.45 4.40
C ALA A 56 35.88 6.19 3.58
N SER A 57 35.45 7.03 2.65
CA SER A 57 36.32 7.93 1.90
C SER A 57 37.04 8.93 2.82
N GLU A 58 38.28 9.28 2.47
CA GLU A 58 39.07 10.28 3.19
C GLU A 58 38.34 11.63 3.23
N ALA A 59 38.35 12.26 4.41
CA ALA A 59 37.86 13.64 4.55
C ALA A 59 38.59 14.56 3.54
N PRO A 60 37.89 15.50 2.89
CA PRO A 60 38.48 16.31 1.84
C PRO A 60 39.71 17.05 2.36
N ILE A 61 40.83 16.92 1.65
CA ILE A 61 41.89 17.93 1.73
C ILE A 61 41.26 19.21 1.17
N MET A 62 40.84 20.09 2.07
CA MET A 62 40.13 21.38 1.88
C MET A 62 40.67 22.32 0.78
N ASN A 63 41.73 21.96 0.07
CA ASN A 63 42.45 22.80 -0.88
C ASN A 63 42.26 22.43 -2.37
N LYS A 64 41.41 21.48 -2.73
CA LYS A 64 41.05 21.22 -4.13
C LYS A 64 39.55 21.34 -4.33
N MET A 65 39.05 22.57 -4.45
CA MET A 65 37.73 22.81 -5.03
C MET A 65 37.77 22.45 -6.51
N LEU A 66 37.51 21.18 -6.83
CA LEU A 66 37.17 20.77 -8.18
C LEU A 66 35.81 21.37 -8.56
N ARG A 67 35.66 21.82 -9.81
CA ARG A 67 34.42 22.41 -10.32
C ARG A 67 33.27 21.39 -10.34
N ASP A 68 33.61 20.12 -10.56
CA ASP A 68 32.76 18.95 -10.43
C ASP A 68 33.43 18.04 -9.39
N PRO A 69 32.99 18.06 -8.11
CA PRO A 69 33.59 17.19 -7.10
C PRO A 69 33.31 15.73 -7.42
N GLU A 70 34.35 14.89 -7.39
CA GLU A 70 34.16 13.44 -7.42
C GLU A 70 33.32 13.02 -6.22
N PRO A 71 32.40 12.07 -6.39
CA PRO A 71 31.46 11.72 -5.34
C PRO A 71 32.20 11.23 -4.08
N TYR A 72 31.70 11.71 -2.94
CA TYR A 72 32.40 11.78 -1.66
C TYR A 72 32.43 10.46 -0.86
N GLU A 73 31.96 9.35 -1.44
CA GLU A 73 31.77 8.04 -0.79
C GLU A 73 31.90 6.93 -1.83
N SER A 74 33.07 6.28 -1.94
CA SER A 74 33.19 5.08 -2.77
C SER A 74 32.34 3.99 -2.14
N SER A 75 31.22 3.68 -2.79
CA SER A 75 30.27 2.69 -2.31
C SER A 75 29.96 1.73 -3.44
N MET A 76 30.00 0.45 -3.13
CA MET A 76 29.82 -0.63 -4.09
C MET A 76 28.50 -1.33 -3.78
N ALA A 77 27.62 -1.35 -4.77
CA ALA A 77 26.37 -2.07 -4.74
C ALA A 77 26.56 -3.44 -5.41
N GLU A 78 25.93 -4.49 -4.85
CA GLU A 78 26.00 -5.85 -5.38
C GLU A 78 25.50 -5.95 -6.83
N VAL A 79 26.22 -6.67 -7.68
CA VAL A 79 25.80 -6.95 -9.08
C VAL A 79 24.43 -7.62 -9.15
N LYS A 80 24.06 -8.43 -8.13
CA LYS A 80 22.76 -9.09 -8.04
C LYS A 80 21.58 -8.13 -8.14
N ILE A 81 21.74 -6.87 -7.74
CA ILE A 81 20.69 -5.85 -7.94
C ILE A 81 20.41 -5.67 -9.43
N LEU A 82 21.44 -5.65 -10.29
CA LEU A 82 21.25 -5.55 -11.73
C LEU A 82 20.54 -6.80 -12.27
N GLU A 83 20.98 -7.98 -11.84
CA GLU A 83 20.41 -9.26 -12.30
C GLU A 83 18.97 -9.49 -11.86
N GLN A 84 18.63 -9.18 -10.60
CA GLN A 84 17.34 -9.52 -10.00
C GLN A 84 16.32 -8.38 -10.11
N GLU A 85 16.78 -7.12 -10.21
CA GLU A 85 15.90 -5.96 -10.23
C GLU A 85 15.91 -5.23 -11.57
N ILE A 86 17.01 -5.21 -12.31
CA ILE A 86 17.10 -4.43 -13.55
C ILE A 86 16.85 -5.28 -14.79
N PHE A 87 17.37 -6.51 -14.86
CA PHE A 87 17.20 -7.37 -16.03
C PHE A 87 15.73 -7.75 -16.25
N PRO A 88 14.95 -8.12 -15.21
CA PRO A 88 13.52 -8.37 -15.37
C PRO A 88 12.75 -7.13 -15.84
N LEU A 89 13.21 -5.90 -15.50
CA LEU A 89 12.61 -4.68 -16.02
C LEU A 89 12.87 -4.49 -17.50
N ASN A 90 14.06 -4.84 -17.98
CA ASN A 90 14.39 -4.81 -19.39
C ASN A 90 13.52 -5.80 -20.17
N ASP A 91 13.31 -7.00 -19.63
CA ASP A 91 12.46 -8.02 -20.22
C ASP A 91 10.99 -7.58 -20.24
N ALA A 92 10.46 -7.08 -19.12
CA ALA A 92 9.11 -6.51 -19.04
C ALA A 92 8.93 -5.34 -20.03
N PHE A 93 9.94 -4.48 -20.19
CA PHE A 93 9.91 -3.39 -21.15
C PHE A 93 9.80 -3.90 -22.58
N LYS A 94 10.63 -4.86 -22.98
CA LYS A 94 10.60 -5.46 -24.33
C LYS A 94 9.30 -6.22 -24.59
N ASN A 95 8.78 -6.93 -23.60
CA ASN A 95 7.53 -7.69 -23.71
C ASN A 95 6.34 -6.77 -24.02
N VAL A 96 6.27 -5.59 -23.41
CA VAL A 96 5.12 -4.68 -23.53
C VAL A 96 5.27 -3.67 -24.67
N PHE A 97 6.47 -3.11 -24.84
CA PHE A 97 6.71 -2.05 -25.81
C PHE A 97 7.27 -2.55 -27.14
N GLY A 98 7.76 -3.79 -27.19
CA GLY A 98 8.32 -4.44 -28.37
C GLY A 98 9.84 -4.62 -28.27
N THR A 99 10.36 -5.65 -28.95
CA THR A 99 11.79 -6.00 -28.94
C THR A 99 12.69 -4.98 -29.62
N ASP A 100 12.12 -4.17 -30.53
CA ASP A 100 12.85 -3.12 -31.25
C ASP A 100 13.07 -1.87 -30.38
N GLU A 101 12.35 -1.77 -29.25
CA GLU A 101 12.50 -0.68 -28.30
C GLU A 101 13.59 -1.02 -27.28
N GLU A 102 14.67 -0.24 -27.26
CA GLU A 102 15.76 -0.38 -26.30
C GLU A 102 15.87 0.84 -25.37
N LEU A 103 16.08 0.59 -24.07
CA LEU A 103 16.41 1.61 -23.09
C LEU A 103 17.86 2.05 -23.27
N LYS A 104 18.10 3.35 -23.43
CA LYS A 104 19.44 3.89 -23.58
C LYS A 104 20.13 3.94 -22.23
N LEU A 105 21.37 3.44 -22.17
CA LEU A 105 22.22 3.51 -21.00
C LEU A 105 22.94 4.87 -20.95
N ASN A 106 22.68 5.66 -19.91
CA ASN A 106 23.27 6.99 -19.76
C ASN A 106 24.42 7.03 -18.76
N ALA A 107 24.29 6.33 -17.63
CA ALA A 107 25.29 6.31 -16.59
C ALA A 107 25.34 4.93 -15.94
N ILE A 108 26.54 4.36 -15.89
CA ILE A 108 26.90 3.23 -15.05
C ILE A 108 28.42 3.20 -14.85
N LYS A 109 28.87 2.76 -13.68
CA LYS A 109 30.28 2.51 -13.38
C LYS A 109 30.40 1.13 -12.75
N LEU A 110 31.00 0.18 -13.47
CA LEU A 110 31.22 -1.19 -13.00
C LEU A 110 32.59 -1.32 -12.35
N ALA A 111 32.68 -2.09 -11.27
CA ALA A 111 33.95 -2.52 -10.68
C ALA A 111 34.30 -3.91 -11.24
N VAL A 112 35.39 -4.00 -12.00
CA VAL A 112 35.83 -5.23 -12.67
C VAL A 112 37.21 -5.60 -12.14
N GLY A 113 37.35 -6.79 -11.54
CA GLY A 113 38.59 -7.20 -10.89
C GLY A 113 38.48 -8.53 -10.17
N GLY A 114 39.59 -8.96 -9.59
CA GLY A 114 39.65 -10.22 -8.84
C GLY A 114 39.29 -10.07 -7.35
N SER A 115 39.35 -8.85 -6.79
CA SER A 115 39.03 -8.58 -5.39
C SER A 115 38.66 -7.12 -5.14
N TYR A 116 38.02 -6.83 -4.00
CA TYR A 116 37.69 -5.46 -3.56
C TYR A 116 38.90 -4.54 -3.38
N HIS A 117 40.12 -5.09 -3.33
CA HIS A 117 41.37 -4.32 -3.24
C HIS A 117 42.12 -4.25 -4.57
N ASP A 118 41.64 -4.93 -5.60
CA ASP A 118 42.28 -5.01 -6.91
C ASP A 118 41.19 -5.10 -8.00
N TYR A 119 40.62 -3.93 -8.31
CA TYR A 119 39.66 -3.76 -9.39
C TYR A 119 39.90 -2.47 -10.15
N VAL A 120 39.43 -2.46 -11.39
CA VAL A 120 39.38 -1.28 -12.27
C VAL A 120 37.93 -0.90 -12.54
N THR A 121 37.69 0.38 -12.81
CA THR A 121 36.36 0.86 -13.12
C THR A 121 36.12 0.93 -14.62
N ILE A 122 35.00 0.39 -15.09
CA ILE A 122 34.54 0.53 -16.47
C ILE A 122 33.28 1.40 -16.50
N GLN A 123 33.31 2.49 -17.27
CA GLN A 123 32.18 3.40 -17.43
C GLN A 123 31.44 3.16 -18.75
N GLU A 124 30.28 3.80 -18.93
CA GLU A 124 29.48 3.68 -20.16
C GLU A 124 30.24 4.07 -21.44
N LYS A 125 31.21 4.99 -21.33
CA LYS A 125 32.07 5.39 -22.44
C LYS A 125 33.09 4.31 -22.79
N ASP A 126 33.55 3.55 -21.81
CA ASP A 126 34.51 2.48 -22.02
C ASP A 126 33.82 1.24 -22.59
N LEU A 127 32.62 0.93 -22.12
CA LEU A 127 31.76 -0.11 -22.72
C LEU A 127 31.60 0.10 -24.24
N LYS A 128 31.35 1.33 -24.68
CA LYS A 128 31.27 1.68 -26.12
C LYS A 128 32.56 1.43 -26.89
N LYS A 129 33.74 1.56 -26.24
CA LYS A 129 35.03 1.27 -26.88
C LYS A 129 35.27 -0.23 -27.04
N PHE A 130 34.61 -1.06 -26.21
CA PHE A 130 34.62 -2.52 -26.29
C PHE A 130 33.48 -3.07 -27.15
N ASP A 131 32.93 -2.26 -28.07
CA ASP A 131 31.82 -2.62 -28.97
C ASP A 131 30.51 -3.04 -28.26
N VAL A 132 30.34 -2.70 -26.97
CA VAL A 132 29.08 -2.92 -26.26
C VAL A 132 28.08 -1.83 -26.67
N LYS A 133 26.88 -2.26 -27.08
CA LYS A 133 25.78 -1.33 -27.39
C LYS A 133 25.43 -0.51 -26.14
N PRO A 134 25.29 0.83 -26.24
CA PRO A 134 25.01 1.68 -25.09
C PRO A 134 23.53 1.66 -24.70
N THR A 135 23.01 0.46 -24.49
CA THR A 135 21.62 0.18 -24.14
C THR A 135 21.58 -0.79 -22.97
N LEU A 136 20.43 -0.86 -22.30
CA LEU A 136 20.27 -1.75 -21.16
C LEU A 136 20.47 -3.22 -21.56
N SER A 137 20.00 -3.60 -22.76
CA SER A 137 20.27 -4.92 -23.35
C SER A 137 21.77 -5.20 -23.51
N GLY A 138 22.53 -4.25 -24.04
CA GLY A 138 23.98 -4.41 -24.19
C GLY A 138 24.70 -4.55 -22.84
N LEU A 139 24.21 -3.87 -21.81
CA LEU A 139 24.71 -4.04 -20.45
C LEU A 139 24.40 -5.43 -19.89
N CYS A 140 23.18 -5.94 -20.09
CA CYS A 140 22.80 -7.30 -19.67
C CYS A 140 23.73 -8.34 -20.31
N GLU A 141 23.89 -8.28 -21.65
CA GLU A 141 24.77 -9.18 -22.40
C GLU A 141 26.23 -9.12 -21.90
N PHE A 142 26.72 -7.91 -21.60
CA PHE A 142 28.07 -7.72 -21.08
C PHE A 142 28.27 -8.35 -19.69
N ILE A 143 27.30 -8.16 -18.79
CA ILE A 143 27.37 -8.73 -17.42
C ILE A 143 27.26 -10.25 -17.47
N ASP A 144 26.33 -10.80 -18.25
CA ASP A 144 26.16 -12.25 -18.39
C ASP A 144 27.43 -12.94 -18.91
N GLN A 145 28.16 -12.29 -19.83
CA GLN A 145 29.41 -12.82 -20.37
C GLN A 145 30.60 -12.72 -19.41
N ASN A 146 30.57 -11.78 -18.46
CA ASN A 146 31.73 -11.44 -17.61
C ASN A 146 31.43 -11.53 -16.11
N ASN A 147 30.35 -12.23 -15.72
CA ASN A 147 29.81 -12.20 -14.36
C ASN A 147 30.87 -12.47 -13.28
N GLU A 148 31.75 -13.45 -13.49
CA GLU A 148 32.81 -13.81 -12.54
C GLU A 148 33.84 -12.70 -12.26
N SER A 149 33.99 -11.75 -13.18
CA SER A 149 34.96 -10.65 -13.06
C SER A 149 34.35 -9.34 -12.56
N ILE A 150 33.03 -9.25 -12.45
CA ILE A 150 32.33 -8.02 -12.03
C ILE A 150 32.03 -8.15 -10.54
N LEU A 151 32.66 -7.31 -9.73
CA LEU A 151 32.48 -7.31 -8.27
C LEU A 151 31.20 -6.58 -7.86
N GLY A 152 30.86 -5.52 -8.58
CA GLY A 152 29.77 -4.62 -8.22
C GLY A 152 29.65 -3.45 -9.18
N PHE A 153 28.75 -2.53 -8.85
CA PHE A 153 28.67 -1.23 -9.50
C PHE A 153 28.76 -0.10 -8.48
N LEU A 154 29.33 1.00 -8.92
CA LEU A 154 29.76 2.13 -8.10
C LEU A 154 28.90 3.36 -8.40
N ASP A 155 29.07 4.36 -7.56
CA ASP A 155 28.53 5.69 -7.75
C ASP A 155 29.13 6.39 -8.99
N CYS A 156 28.25 7.00 -9.78
CA CYS A 156 28.60 7.64 -11.04
C CYS A 156 28.73 9.16 -10.89
N GLU A 157 27.66 9.79 -10.40
CA GLU A 157 27.51 11.25 -10.38
C GLU A 157 26.77 11.71 -9.12
N TYR A 158 27.22 12.82 -8.54
CA TYR A 158 26.55 13.50 -7.44
C TYR A 158 25.78 14.74 -7.94
N ILE A 159 24.46 14.72 -7.78
CA ILE A 159 23.61 15.88 -8.07
C ILE A 159 23.52 16.74 -6.81
N SER A 160 24.29 17.82 -6.77
CA SER A 160 24.39 18.70 -5.59
C SER A 160 23.08 19.41 -5.22
N GLU A 161 22.23 19.71 -6.21
CA GLU A 161 20.96 20.42 -6.00
C GLU A 161 19.95 19.57 -5.23
N GLU A 162 19.91 18.27 -5.51
CA GLU A 162 19.00 17.31 -4.90
C GLU A 162 19.66 16.52 -3.75
N GLY A 163 20.99 16.61 -3.64
CA GLY A 163 21.82 15.79 -2.78
C GLY A 163 21.59 14.30 -3.02
N ASN A 164 21.55 13.90 -4.29
CA ASN A 164 21.38 12.52 -4.72
C ASN A 164 22.66 12.01 -5.39
N VAL A 165 22.98 10.74 -5.17
CA VAL A 165 24.04 10.01 -5.87
C VAL A 165 23.40 9.04 -6.84
N ILE A 166 23.83 9.07 -8.11
CA ILE A 166 23.35 8.18 -9.16
C ILE A 166 24.29 6.98 -9.28
N TYR A 167 23.73 5.77 -9.30
CA TYR A 167 24.47 4.54 -9.61
C TYR A 167 24.18 4.01 -11.01
N LEU A 168 22.91 4.10 -11.42
CA LEU A 168 22.44 3.66 -12.73
C LEU A 168 21.43 4.66 -13.26
N SER A 169 21.52 4.98 -14.54
CA SER A 169 20.52 5.79 -15.24
C SER A 169 20.30 5.28 -16.65
N CYS A 170 19.06 4.88 -16.94
CA CYS A 170 18.58 4.48 -18.25
C CYS A 170 17.32 5.27 -18.62
N ASP A 171 17.19 5.70 -19.88
CA ASP A 171 15.97 6.35 -20.35
C ASP A 171 15.61 5.97 -21.78
N LYS A 172 14.32 6.08 -22.09
CA LYS A 172 13.80 6.07 -23.45
C LYS A 172 12.77 7.17 -23.58
N LYS A 173 12.89 7.97 -24.64
CA LYS A 173 11.91 8.98 -25.06
C LYS A 173 11.10 8.47 -26.24
N GLY A 174 9.85 8.88 -26.32
CA GLY A 174 8.90 8.50 -27.36
C GLY A 174 8.60 7.01 -27.32
N VAL A 175 8.28 6.46 -26.14
CA VAL A 175 7.97 5.02 -25.99
C VAL A 175 6.68 4.68 -26.74
N THR A 176 5.65 5.51 -26.58
CA THR A 176 4.39 5.42 -27.33
C THR A 176 3.80 6.81 -27.56
N ASP A 177 2.72 6.91 -28.33
CA ASP A 177 2.00 8.19 -28.52
C ASP A 177 1.48 8.79 -27.21
N ASN A 178 1.19 7.96 -26.21
CA ASN A 178 0.71 8.37 -24.90
C ASN A 178 1.84 8.47 -23.86
N ILE A 179 2.83 7.56 -23.89
CA ILE A 179 3.96 7.50 -22.95
C ILE A 179 5.15 8.22 -23.56
N TYR A 180 5.39 9.45 -23.08
CA TYR A 180 6.45 10.32 -23.56
C TYR A 180 7.83 9.82 -23.21
N SER A 181 8.01 9.28 -22.01
CA SER A 181 9.29 8.73 -21.60
C SER A 181 9.15 7.71 -20.49
N LEU A 182 10.07 6.76 -20.48
CA LEU A 182 10.32 5.83 -19.39
C LEU A 182 11.77 6.01 -18.93
N SER A 183 11.98 6.15 -17.64
CA SER A 183 13.31 6.25 -17.05
C SER A 183 13.45 5.31 -15.87
N ILE A 184 14.60 4.66 -15.78
CA ILE A 184 15.00 3.75 -14.71
C ILE A 184 16.25 4.34 -14.07
N LYS A 185 16.21 4.60 -12.76
CA LYS A 185 17.34 5.14 -12.02
C LYS A 185 17.55 4.39 -10.71
N ILE A 186 18.79 4.10 -10.38
CA ILE A 186 19.20 3.69 -9.04
C ILE A 186 19.85 4.90 -8.38
N LEU A 187 19.22 5.38 -7.31
CA LEU A 187 19.61 6.59 -6.59
C LEU A 187 19.79 6.30 -5.11
N ALA A 188 20.63 7.09 -4.47
CA ALA A 188 20.67 7.19 -3.03
C ALA A 188 20.74 8.66 -2.60
N SER A 189 20.14 8.96 -1.44
CA SER A 189 20.06 10.33 -0.95
C SER A 189 21.12 10.61 0.11
N MET A 190 21.96 11.60 -0.16
CA MET A 190 22.95 12.13 0.78
C MET A 190 22.35 13.03 1.85
N HIS A 191 21.14 13.59 1.63
CA HIS A 191 20.46 14.44 2.63
C HIS A 191 20.05 13.69 3.90
N GLN A 192 20.04 12.35 3.88
CA GLN A 192 19.92 11.54 5.10
C GLN A 192 21.11 11.73 6.06
N ARG A 193 22.23 12.33 5.63
CA ARG A 193 23.35 12.75 6.48
C ARG A 193 22.99 13.84 7.49
N GLY A 194 21.91 14.60 7.34
CA GLY A 194 21.46 15.51 8.42
C GLY A 194 21.08 14.78 9.71
N PHE A 195 20.78 13.48 9.63
CA PHE A 195 20.46 12.59 10.75
C PHE A 195 21.68 11.87 11.35
N PHE A 196 22.91 12.21 10.94
CA PHE A 196 24.17 11.63 11.46
C PHE A 196 24.33 11.67 12.99
N LEU A 197 23.55 12.52 13.67
CA LEU A 197 23.58 12.69 15.12
C LEU A 197 22.75 11.65 15.90
N GLN A 198 22.06 10.72 15.24
CA GLN A 198 21.26 9.68 15.90
C GLN A 198 21.99 8.32 15.89
N GLN A 199 22.16 7.72 17.07
CA GLN A 199 23.01 6.54 17.34
C GLN A 199 22.62 5.23 16.60
N GLU A 200 21.47 5.17 15.92
CA GLU A 200 20.94 3.92 15.32
C GLU A 200 20.53 4.05 13.84
N HIS A 201 21.04 5.05 13.11
CA HIS A 201 20.63 5.25 11.72
C HIS A 201 21.41 4.34 10.74
N LYS A 202 20.69 3.57 9.92
CA LYS A 202 21.30 2.81 8.81
C LYS A 202 21.78 3.78 7.73
N TYR A 203 23.05 3.63 7.37
CA TYR A 203 23.75 4.35 6.33
C TYR A 203 23.10 4.02 4.97
N TYR A 204 22.69 5.04 4.23
CA TYR A 204 22.43 4.97 2.79
C TYR A 204 21.18 4.17 2.34
N GLY A 205 20.10 4.87 1.99
CA GLY A 205 18.92 4.26 1.37
C GLY A 205 19.02 4.14 -0.14
N LEU A 206 19.67 3.09 -0.66
CA LEU A 206 19.69 2.77 -2.10
C LEU A 206 18.29 2.42 -2.60
N GLN A 207 17.83 3.11 -3.65
CA GLN A 207 16.47 3.02 -4.16
C GLN A 207 16.44 2.95 -5.68
N LEU A 208 15.59 2.06 -6.19
CA LEU A 208 15.24 1.96 -7.59
C LEU A 208 13.99 2.80 -7.87
N PHE A 209 14.08 3.64 -8.88
CA PHE A 209 13.00 4.46 -9.40
C PHE A 209 12.71 4.09 -10.84
N ILE A 210 11.45 3.77 -11.14
CA ILE A 210 10.93 3.62 -12.49
C ILE A 210 9.89 4.71 -12.69
N THR A 211 10.19 5.67 -13.56
CA THR A 211 9.34 6.83 -13.81
C THR A 211 8.84 6.82 -15.25
N LEU A 212 7.52 6.79 -15.41
CA LEU A 212 6.83 6.95 -16.68
C LEU A 212 6.15 8.31 -16.73
N GLU A 213 6.45 9.09 -17.76
CA GLU A 213 5.73 10.32 -18.08
C GLU A 213 4.77 10.08 -19.24
N MET A 214 3.49 10.40 -19.06
CA MET A 214 2.44 10.12 -20.04
C MET A 214 1.44 11.26 -20.18
N LYS A 215 0.67 11.26 -21.26
CA LYS A 215 -0.40 12.25 -21.48
C LYS A 215 -1.65 11.92 -20.67
N LYS A 216 -1.99 10.64 -20.54
CA LYS A 216 -3.13 10.14 -19.74
C LYS A 216 -2.74 8.87 -18.98
N ALA A 217 -3.20 8.78 -17.73
CA ALA A 217 -2.97 7.65 -16.83
C ALA A 217 -3.67 6.35 -17.24
N ASN A 218 -4.77 6.44 -17.98
CA ASN A 218 -5.56 5.28 -18.40
C ASN A 218 -5.04 4.78 -19.75
N ASP A 219 -4.06 3.88 -19.70
CA ASP A 219 -3.35 3.36 -20.87
C ASP A 219 -3.13 1.86 -20.71
N ASP A 220 -3.52 1.08 -21.71
CA ASP A 220 -3.44 -0.38 -21.65
C ASP A 220 -1.99 -0.87 -21.52
N LYS A 221 -1.03 -0.21 -22.19
CA LYS A 221 0.38 -0.58 -22.09
C LYS A 221 0.98 -0.24 -20.73
N LEU A 222 0.49 0.81 -20.06
CA LEU A 222 0.86 1.05 -18.66
C LEU A 222 0.41 -0.12 -17.77
N PHE A 223 -0.83 -0.57 -17.92
CA PHE A 223 -1.36 -1.64 -17.08
C PHE A 223 -0.72 -2.99 -17.38
N GLU A 224 -0.44 -3.28 -18.66
CA GLU A 224 0.35 -4.45 -19.06
C GLU A 224 1.76 -4.40 -18.46
N PHE A 225 2.42 -3.25 -18.51
CA PHE A 225 3.75 -3.07 -17.89
C PHE A 225 3.70 -3.27 -16.38
N LEU A 226 2.72 -2.68 -15.68
CA LEU A 226 2.54 -2.90 -14.24
C LEU A 226 2.31 -4.38 -13.92
N LYS A 227 1.53 -5.08 -14.74
CA LYS A 227 1.25 -6.50 -14.57
C LYS A 227 2.50 -7.36 -14.75
N GLU A 228 3.34 -7.08 -15.77
CA GLU A 228 4.64 -7.76 -15.95
C GLU A 228 5.58 -7.52 -14.77
N LEU A 229 5.46 -6.38 -14.08
CA LEU A 229 6.18 -6.08 -12.84
C LEU A 229 5.55 -6.72 -11.58
N ASN A 230 4.56 -7.60 -11.74
CA ASN A 230 3.76 -8.18 -10.66
C ASN A 230 3.02 -7.14 -9.78
N ILE A 231 2.71 -5.98 -10.35
CA ILE A 231 1.93 -4.92 -9.70
C ILE A 231 0.47 -5.04 -10.17
N ASP A 232 -0.38 -5.64 -9.34
CA ASP A 232 -1.81 -5.77 -9.62
C ASP A 232 -2.53 -4.42 -9.42
N TRP A 233 -2.60 -3.64 -10.49
CA TRP A 233 -3.28 -2.35 -10.52
C TRP A 233 -4.79 -2.47 -10.23
N GLU A 234 -5.44 -3.54 -10.65
CA GLU A 234 -6.88 -3.74 -10.42
C GLU A 234 -7.17 -3.89 -8.93
N MET A 235 -6.35 -4.69 -8.23
CA MET A 235 -6.42 -4.86 -6.79
C MET A 235 -6.17 -3.54 -6.05
N ILE A 236 -5.19 -2.76 -6.50
CA ILE A 236 -4.89 -1.43 -5.95
C ILE A 236 -6.10 -0.49 -6.11
N PHE A 237 -6.69 -0.45 -7.31
CA PHE A 237 -7.87 0.37 -7.59
C PHE A 237 -9.09 -0.07 -6.77
N PHE A 238 -9.30 -1.38 -6.65
CA PHE A 238 -10.38 -1.95 -5.85
C PHE A 238 -10.24 -1.59 -4.37
N ARG A 239 -9.05 -1.75 -3.78
CA ARG A 239 -8.75 -1.32 -2.40
C ARG A 239 -9.01 0.16 -2.20
N ARG A 240 -8.59 1.01 -3.13
CA ARG A 240 -8.85 2.46 -3.07
C ARG A 240 -10.35 2.76 -3.08
N ARG A 241 -11.12 2.10 -3.95
CA ARG A 241 -12.57 2.32 -4.05
C ARG A 241 -13.30 1.88 -2.80
N LEU A 242 -12.95 0.74 -2.22
CA LEU A 242 -13.50 0.29 -0.94
C LEU A 242 -13.13 1.26 0.19
N ALA A 243 -11.86 1.64 0.29
CA ALA A 243 -11.40 2.53 1.36
C ALA A 243 -12.04 3.91 1.32
N ILE A 244 -12.36 4.48 0.15
CA ILE A 244 -13.03 5.78 0.04
C ILE A 244 -14.45 5.74 0.63
N HIS A 245 -15.13 4.60 0.57
CA HIS A 245 -16.53 4.49 0.98
C HIS A 245 -16.73 3.80 2.33
N ASP A 246 -15.71 3.13 2.89
CA ASP A 246 -15.85 2.29 4.08
C ASP A 246 -14.85 2.58 5.21
N TRP A 247 -14.65 3.87 5.49
CA TRP A 247 -13.80 4.31 6.61
C TRP A 247 -14.29 3.73 7.95
N THR A 248 -15.60 3.55 8.08
CA THR A 248 -16.21 3.03 9.31
C THR A 248 -15.90 1.55 9.49
N GLU A 249 -16.00 0.73 8.44
CA GLU A 249 -15.58 -0.67 8.48
C GLU A 249 -14.10 -0.78 8.86
N ILE A 250 -13.22 -0.04 8.16
CA ILE A 250 -11.77 -0.09 8.39
C ILE A 250 -11.41 0.30 9.83
N GLU A 251 -11.99 1.38 10.37
CA GLU A 251 -11.73 1.82 11.73
C GLU A 251 -12.22 0.81 12.78
N CYS A 252 -13.35 0.15 12.52
CA CYS A 252 -13.93 -0.85 13.41
C CYS A 252 -13.21 -2.20 13.35
N GLU A 253 -12.65 -2.58 12.20
CA GLU A 253 -11.81 -3.79 12.08
C GLU A 253 -10.44 -3.61 12.73
N ARG A 254 -9.88 -2.39 12.64
CA ARG A 254 -8.56 -2.09 13.22
C ARG A 254 -8.61 -1.93 14.73
N ASP A 255 -9.70 -1.39 15.28
CA ASP A 255 -9.84 -1.09 16.69
C ASP A 255 -11.20 -1.55 17.24
N SER A 256 -11.15 -2.53 18.13
CA SER A 256 -12.33 -3.08 18.80
C SER A 256 -13.11 -2.05 19.63
N ASP A 257 -12.44 -0.98 20.11
CA ASP A 257 -13.12 0.10 20.84
C ASP A 257 -13.94 0.99 19.88
N ASN A 258 -13.49 1.15 18.64
CA ASN A 258 -14.25 1.85 17.61
C ASN A 258 -15.47 1.02 17.18
N LEU A 259 -15.30 -0.30 16.99
CA LEU A 259 -16.42 -1.21 16.75
C LEU A 259 -17.46 -1.14 17.89
N LYS A 260 -17.01 -1.08 19.14
CA LYS A 260 -17.87 -0.93 20.31
C LYS A 260 -18.70 0.34 20.29
N LYS A 261 -18.08 1.48 19.96
CA LYS A 261 -18.76 2.77 19.87
C LYS A 261 -19.74 2.79 18.71
N TYR A 262 -19.34 2.24 17.56
CA TYR A 262 -20.20 2.10 16.39
C TYR A 262 -21.47 1.31 16.70
N LEU A 263 -21.33 0.11 17.28
CA LEU A 263 -22.47 -0.74 17.61
C LEU A 263 -23.42 -0.09 18.62
N ARG A 264 -22.89 0.67 19.59
CA ARG A 264 -23.71 1.45 20.54
C ARG A 264 -24.50 2.58 19.87
N ALA A 265 -23.84 3.29 18.96
CA ALA A 265 -24.44 4.42 18.26
C ALA A 265 -25.51 3.97 17.25
N LYS A 266 -25.30 2.84 16.59
CA LYS A 266 -26.19 2.32 15.55
C LYS A 266 -27.37 1.49 16.10
N PHE A 267 -27.16 0.75 17.19
CA PHE A 267 -28.14 -0.19 17.73
C PHE A 267 -28.50 0.15 19.18
N GLU A 268 -29.36 1.15 19.35
CA GLU A 268 -29.71 1.73 20.67
C GLU A 268 -30.32 0.72 21.67
N THR A 269 -30.96 -0.35 21.19
CA THR A 269 -31.59 -1.38 22.04
C THR A 269 -30.62 -2.46 22.54
N LEU A 270 -29.36 -2.44 22.10
CA LEU A 270 -28.33 -3.37 22.56
C LEU A 270 -27.66 -2.83 23.83
N ASN A 271 -27.67 -3.66 24.89
CA ASN A 271 -27.08 -3.31 26.17
C ASN A 271 -25.57 -3.57 26.17
N TYR A 272 -24.88 -3.03 27.19
CA TYR A 272 -23.45 -3.22 27.42
C TYR A 272 -22.98 -4.68 27.29
N PHE A 273 -23.76 -5.61 27.84
CA PHE A 273 -23.46 -7.05 27.81
C PHE A 273 -23.55 -7.65 26.41
N ASP A 274 -24.56 -7.27 25.61
CA ASP A 274 -24.72 -7.78 24.25
C ASP A 274 -23.54 -7.36 23.38
N ILE A 275 -23.19 -6.07 23.45
CA ILE A 275 -22.13 -5.48 22.64
C ILE A 275 -20.76 -6.09 23.01
N ASN A 276 -20.47 -6.25 24.30
CA ASN A 276 -19.23 -6.90 24.72
C ASN A 276 -19.16 -8.38 24.32
N ASN A 277 -20.28 -9.10 24.33
CA ASN A 277 -20.31 -10.49 23.89
C ASN A 277 -20.06 -10.60 22.38
N ILE A 278 -20.66 -9.72 21.58
CA ILE A 278 -20.41 -9.64 20.14
C ILE A 278 -18.93 -9.35 19.89
N ILE A 279 -18.37 -8.30 20.50
CA ILE A 279 -16.94 -7.96 20.35
C ILE A 279 -16.04 -9.14 20.72
N ARG A 280 -16.34 -9.82 21.84
CA ARG A 280 -15.56 -10.98 22.28
C ARG A 280 -15.57 -12.11 21.25
N VAL A 281 -16.72 -12.38 20.63
CA VAL A 281 -16.85 -13.40 19.57
C VAL A 281 -16.08 -12.96 18.32
N ILE A 282 -16.19 -11.70 17.93
CA ILE A 282 -15.53 -11.14 16.74
C ILE A 282 -14.00 -11.19 16.91
N VAL A 283 -13.47 -10.69 18.03
CA VAL A 283 -12.02 -10.66 18.31
C VAL A 283 -11.45 -12.07 18.45
N LYS A 284 -12.13 -12.95 19.19
CA LYS A 284 -11.64 -14.33 19.42
C LYS A 284 -11.52 -15.13 18.13
N ASN A 285 -12.41 -14.90 17.17
CA ASN A 285 -12.49 -15.66 15.93
C ASN A 285 -12.00 -14.88 14.70
N GLN A 286 -11.45 -13.67 14.87
CA GLN A 286 -10.98 -12.79 13.80
C GLN A 286 -12.03 -12.59 12.68
N LEU A 287 -13.27 -12.33 13.08
CA LEU A 287 -14.38 -12.18 12.14
C LEU A 287 -14.44 -10.75 11.56
N PRO A 288 -14.84 -10.58 10.30
CA PRO A 288 -14.94 -9.27 9.65
C PRO A 288 -16.06 -8.41 10.22
N PHE A 289 -15.95 -7.09 10.02
CA PHE A 289 -16.92 -6.10 10.51
C PHE A 289 -18.36 -6.38 10.07
N ASN A 290 -18.55 -6.80 8.82
CA ASN A 290 -19.87 -7.13 8.29
C ASN A 290 -20.60 -8.23 9.09
N VAL A 291 -19.88 -9.17 9.70
CA VAL A 291 -20.44 -10.21 10.59
C VAL A 291 -20.87 -9.58 11.90
N ALA A 292 -20.05 -8.69 12.48
CA ALA A 292 -20.39 -7.95 13.69
C ALA A 292 -21.65 -7.09 13.51
N ASP A 293 -21.75 -6.38 12.39
CA ASP A 293 -22.90 -5.53 12.05
C ASP A 293 -24.17 -6.37 11.87
N LYS A 294 -24.07 -7.52 11.20
CA LYS A 294 -25.22 -8.40 10.94
C LYS A 294 -25.69 -9.15 12.18
N MET A 295 -24.77 -9.62 13.02
CA MET A 295 -25.10 -10.19 14.34
C MET A 295 -25.81 -9.17 15.22
N SER A 296 -25.31 -7.93 15.24
CA SER A 296 -25.89 -6.84 16.01
C SER A 296 -27.26 -6.44 15.48
N SER A 297 -27.43 -6.36 14.16
CA SER A 297 -28.72 -6.09 13.50
C SER A 297 -29.77 -7.14 13.83
N LEU A 298 -29.42 -8.44 13.78
CA LEU A 298 -30.34 -9.52 14.15
C LEU A 298 -30.77 -9.44 15.62
N LEU A 299 -29.80 -9.26 16.53
CA LEU A 299 -30.08 -9.09 17.95
C LEU A 299 -30.94 -7.85 18.24
N TYR A 300 -30.66 -6.75 17.53
CA TYR A 300 -31.42 -5.51 17.62
C TYR A 300 -32.87 -5.71 17.20
N ILE A 301 -33.11 -6.36 16.05
CA ILE A 301 -34.47 -6.68 15.56
C ILE A 301 -35.20 -7.54 16.59
N MET A 302 -34.59 -8.64 17.06
CA MET A 302 -35.19 -9.53 18.04
C MET A 302 -35.56 -8.83 19.36
N LYS A 303 -34.71 -7.91 19.83
CA LYS A 303 -34.99 -7.16 21.07
C LYS A 303 -36.06 -6.10 20.88
N THR A 304 -36.05 -5.40 19.75
CA THR A 304 -37.05 -4.39 19.42
C THR A 304 -38.43 -5.03 19.27
N GLU A 305 -38.52 -6.15 18.56
CA GLU A 305 -39.77 -6.94 18.45
C GLU A 305 -40.28 -7.42 19.80
N ARG A 306 -39.38 -7.93 20.67
CA ARG A 306 -39.74 -8.36 22.03
C ARG A 306 -40.24 -7.19 22.87
N SER A 307 -39.59 -6.03 22.76
CA SER A 307 -40.00 -4.81 23.47
C SER A 307 -41.40 -4.38 23.04
N ASN A 308 -41.68 -4.41 21.73
CA ASN A 308 -43.00 -4.06 21.18
C ASN A 308 -44.09 -5.05 21.62
N GLN A 309 -43.79 -6.35 21.63
CA GLN A 309 -44.74 -7.36 22.14
C GLN A 309 -45.01 -7.22 23.65
N LEU A 310 -44.02 -6.77 24.42
CA LEU A 310 -44.19 -6.51 25.85
C LEU A 310 -45.00 -5.23 26.09
N SER A 311 -44.77 -4.17 25.32
CA SER A 311 -45.55 -2.93 25.42
C SER A 311 -47.02 -3.16 25.05
N ASP A 312 -47.29 -3.96 24.02
CA ASP A 312 -48.65 -4.32 23.60
C ASP A 312 -49.37 -5.18 24.65
N LYS A 313 -48.64 -6.09 25.31
CA LYS A 313 -49.17 -6.87 26.43
C LYS A 313 -49.46 -6.01 27.66
N THR A 314 -48.62 -5.02 27.97
CA THR A 314 -48.91 -4.09 29.08
C THR A 314 -50.07 -3.14 28.76
N HIS A 315 -50.25 -2.72 27.51
CA HIS A 315 -51.43 -1.95 27.11
C HIS A 315 -52.71 -2.77 27.19
N ASN A 316 -52.69 -4.04 26.76
CA ASN A 316 -53.83 -4.94 26.92
C ASN A 316 -54.09 -5.33 28.38
N ALA A 317 -53.07 -5.56 29.20
CA ALA A 317 -53.23 -5.85 30.63
C ALA A 317 -53.78 -4.64 31.41
N ASN A 318 -53.42 -3.41 31.03
CA ASN A 318 -54.00 -2.20 31.61
C ASN A 318 -55.44 -1.95 31.14
N ALA A 319 -55.81 -2.36 29.92
CA ALA A 319 -57.19 -2.35 29.45
C ALA A 319 -58.04 -3.43 30.15
N GLU A 320 -57.53 -4.64 30.33
CA GLU A 320 -58.21 -5.73 31.05
C GLU A 320 -58.32 -5.47 32.56
N GLY A 321 -57.34 -4.83 33.19
CA GLY A 321 -57.41 -4.41 34.61
C GLY A 321 -58.49 -3.37 34.90
N TYR A 322 -58.84 -2.52 33.92
CA TYR A 322 -59.96 -1.59 34.01
C TYR A 322 -61.32 -2.30 33.86
N PHE A 323 -61.39 -3.39 33.10
CA PHE A 323 -62.61 -4.20 32.97
C PHE A 323 -62.80 -5.21 34.12
N ASP A 324 -61.72 -5.71 34.73
CA ASP A 324 -61.78 -6.70 35.80
C ASP A 324 -62.09 -6.06 37.18
N SER A 325 -61.77 -4.77 37.37
CA SER A 325 -62.17 -4.01 38.57
C SER A 325 -63.67 -3.69 38.63
N GLN A 326 -64.40 -3.78 37.52
CA GLN A 326 -65.87 -3.65 37.51
C GLN A 326 -66.61 -4.98 37.73
N ARG A 327 -65.97 -6.13 37.50
CA ARG A 327 -66.59 -7.46 37.67
C ARG A 327 -66.43 -8.06 39.06
N ARG A 328 -65.46 -7.62 39.87
CA ARG A 328 -65.20 -8.17 41.22
C ARG A 328 -66.21 -7.79 42.32
N ASN A 329 -67.26 -7.04 42.00
CA ASN A 329 -68.38 -6.76 42.92
C ASN A 329 -69.57 -7.72 42.79
N ALA A 330 -69.51 -8.73 41.93
CA ALA A 330 -70.57 -9.73 41.82
C ALA A 330 -70.00 -11.15 41.79
N HIS A 331 -70.31 -11.89 42.86
CA HIS A 331 -70.15 -13.34 43.03
C HIS A 331 -68.77 -13.89 43.42
N SER A 332 -68.57 -13.92 44.74
CA SER A 332 -68.00 -15.08 45.44
C SER A 332 -68.87 -16.33 45.23
N PHE A 333 -68.27 -17.45 44.78
CA PHE A 333 -68.27 -18.78 45.42
C PHE A 333 -67.82 -19.87 44.41
N ASP A 334 -67.00 -20.77 44.93
CA ASP A 334 -66.69 -22.14 44.49
C ASP A 334 -65.62 -22.48 43.43
N SER A 335 -64.63 -23.19 43.99
CA SER A 335 -63.93 -24.42 43.54
C SER A 335 -62.80 -24.37 42.52
N GLU A 336 -61.71 -24.98 43.00
CA GLU A 336 -60.48 -25.50 42.43
C GLU A 336 -60.58 -26.25 41.08
N GLU A 337 -59.38 -26.48 40.52
CA GLU A 337 -59.03 -27.35 39.39
C GLU A 337 -59.20 -26.80 37.97
N ARG A 338 -58.08 -26.38 37.37
CA ARG A 338 -57.55 -27.05 36.17
C ARG A 338 -56.11 -26.67 35.85
N ALA A 339 -55.26 -27.68 35.97
CA ALA A 339 -53.95 -27.78 35.37
C ALA A 339 -54.02 -27.88 33.83
N ASN A 340 -52.86 -27.65 33.20
CA ASN A 340 -52.45 -28.01 31.84
C ASN A 340 -52.82 -27.07 30.69
N THR A 341 -51.96 -26.08 30.45
CA THR A 341 -51.65 -25.59 29.10
C THR A 341 -50.15 -25.72 28.86
N VAL A 342 -49.76 -26.86 28.26
CA VAL A 342 -48.41 -27.11 27.75
C VAL A 342 -48.17 -26.17 26.56
N ASN A 343 -47.26 -25.23 26.72
CA ASN A 343 -46.84 -24.28 25.68
C ASN A 343 -46.19 -25.02 24.50
N GLY A 344 -46.69 -24.79 23.28
CA GLY A 344 -46.13 -25.34 22.03
C GLY A 344 -44.70 -24.91 21.69
N TYR A 345 -44.08 -24.05 22.51
CA TYR A 345 -42.71 -23.55 22.34
C TYR A 345 -41.62 -24.56 22.79
N THR A 346 -41.95 -25.50 23.67
CA THR A 346 -40.98 -26.51 24.17
C THR A 346 -40.82 -27.72 23.24
N LEU A 347 -41.74 -27.95 22.30
CA LEU A 347 -41.73 -29.10 21.41
C LEU A 347 -40.82 -28.90 20.18
N THR A 348 -40.61 -27.65 19.77
CA THR A 348 -39.71 -27.25 18.68
C THR A 348 -38.24 -27.32 19.08
N LEU A 349 -37.89 -26.98 20.33
CA LEU A 349 -36.51 -27.10 20.84
C LEU A 349 -36.06 -28.55 20.98
N LYS A 350 -36.92 -29.45 21.47
CA LYS A 350 -36.61 -30.89 21.57
C LYS A 350 -36.42 -31.57 20.22
N LYS A 351 -37.16 -31.15 19.18
CA LYS A 351 -36.95 -31.65 17.81
C LYS A 351 -35.65 -31.15 17.18
N ALA A 352 -35.21 -29.94 17.53
CA ALA A 352 -33.94 -29.40 17.08
C ALA A 352 -32.74 -30.08 17.78
N GLU A 353 -32.86 -30.44 19.06
CA GLU A 353 -31.82 -31.19 19.78
C GLU A 353 -31.65 -32.63 19.26
N ILE A 354 -32.75 -33.30 18.88
CA ILE A 354 -32.68 -34.67 18.32
C ILE A 354 -32.13 -34.65 16.88
N ALA A 355 -32.36 -33.60 16.10
CA ALA A 355 -31.81 -33.45 14.75
C ALA A 355 -30.33 -33.05 14.73
N ALA A 356 -29.81 -32.45 15.81
CA ALA A 356 -28.40 -32.08 15.94
C ALA A 356 -27.53 -33.20 16.54
N ALA A 357 -28.14 -34.28 17.03
CA ALA A 357 -27.46 -35.42 17.64
C ALA A 357 -27.53 -36.72 16.79
N ALA A 358 -28.00 -36.64 15.54
CA ALA A 358 -28.11 -37.76 14.60
C ALA A 358 -27.07 -37.66 13.48
#